data_AF-A0AB36W2S5-F1
#
_entry.id   AF-A0AB36W2S5-F1
#
_cell.length_a   1.000
_cell.length_b   1.000
_cell.length_c   1.000
_cell.angle_alpha   90.00
_cell.angle_beta   90.00
_cell.angle_gamma   90.00
#
_symmetry.space_group_name_H-M   'P 1'
#
loop_
_entity.id
_entity.type
_entity.pdbx_description
1 polymer ?
#
loop_
_entity_poly.entity_id
_entity_poly.type
_entity_poly.pdbx_seq_one_letter_code
_entity_poly.pdbx_strand_id
1 'polypeptide(L)'
;MSEKSQKIDNKYLTSIYKKNGSFDKQRKRLLENFKSSQTHSNLQLKLKLMIESKLKSDPTILLKNKGKMAALIQGEIISNKVGSNILEIVDKDIQEKIIDSPEFHESLKVELKDIRRKALGITDEEYAKQLEEEEKAKREETERKQREEAEKELSYKNNFKVKQLITPSAPRPPRFNLPVRERDTYRGRAAGSRQTDRYERGSGQSRANDYDHTRPSSGHMMY
;
A
#
# COMPACT_ATOMS: atom_id res chain seq x y z
N MET A 1 27.43 -36.15 12.93
CA MET A 1 26.06 -35.63 13.09
C MET A 1 25.97 -34.39 12.22
N SER A 2 25.22 -34.44 11.10
CA SER A 2 25.23 -33.39 10.08
C SER A 2 24.32 -32.23 10.51
N GLU A 3 24.94 -31.14 10.94
CA GLU A 3 24.29 -29.86 11.19
C GLU A 3 23.75 -29.30 9.87
N LYS A 4 22.50 -29.64 9.56
CA LYS A 4 21.74 -28.90 8.57
C LYS A 4 21.26 -27.62 9.24
N SER A 5 22.14 -26.61 9.25
CA SER A 5 21.71 -25.21 9.37
C SER A 5 20.91 -24.89 8.09
N GLN A 6 19.67 -25.39 8.03
CA GLN A 6 18.73 -25.01 7.00
C GLN A 6 18.48 -23.53 7.19
N LYS A 7 19.07 -22.70 6.31
CA LYS A 7 18.64 -21.31 6.17
C LYS A 7 17.13 -21.35 5.99
N ILE A 8 16.42 -20.91 7.02
CA ILE A 8 14.96 -20.84 7.00
C ILE A 8 14.59 -19.76 6.01
N ASP A 9 14.26 -20.20 4.80
CA ASP A 9 13.76 -19.35 3.73
C ASP A 9 12.25 -19.14 3.87
N ASN A 10 11.75 -18.02 3.35
CA ASN A 10 10.32 -17.70 3.31
C ASN A 10 9.51 -18.78 2.61
N LYS A 11 10.08 -19.42 1.58
CA LYS A 11 9.45 -20.57 0.89
C LYS A 11 9.31 -21.78 1.80
N TYR A 12 10.31 -22.04 2.65
CA TYR A 12 10.26 -23.13 3.61
C TYR A 12 9.19 -22.88 4.67
N LEU A 13 9.15 -21.68 5.27
CA LEU A 13 8.11 -21.30 6.23
C LEU A 13 6.70 -21.41 5.64
N THR A 14 6.52 -20.94 4.40
CA THR A 14 5.24 -21.07 3.68
C THR A 14 4.83 -22.53 3.50
N SER A 15 5.78 -23.40 3.16
CA SER A 15 5.54 -24.84 2.98
C SER A 15 5.09 -25.49 4.29
N ILE A 16 5.79 -25.21 5.39
CA ILE A 16 5.44 -25.76 6.70
C ILE A 16 4.11 -25.20 7.20
N TYR A 17 3.86 -23.89 7.03
CA TYR A 17 2.60 -23.25 7.39
C TYR A 17 1.38 -23.87 6.70
N LYS A 18 1.53 -24.22 5.41
CA LYS A 18 0.51 -24.95 4.66
C LYS A 18 0.39 -26.41 5.11
N LYS A 19 1.51 -27.13 5.27
CA LYS A 19 1.53 -28.56 5.64
C LYS A 19 0.96 -28.82 7.03
N ASN A 20 1.19 -27.92 7.99
CA ASN A 20 0.71 -28.07 9.36
C ASN A 20 -0.80 -27.76 9.50
N GLY A 21 -1.47 -27.36 8.42
CA GLY A 21 -2.90 -27.08 8.40
C GLY A 21 -3.29 -25.73 9.00
N SER A 22 -2.34 -24.91 9.44
CA SER A 22 -2.61 -23.55 9.94
C SER A 22 -3.26 -22.67 8.86
N PHE A 23 -2.76 -22.76 7.62
CA PHE A 23 -3.37 -22.09 6.47
C PHE A 23 -4.85 -22.44 6.31
N ASP A 24 -5.20 -23.73 6.32
CA ASP A 24 -6.58 -24.17 6.14
C ASP A 24 -7.47 -23.79 7.33
N LYS A 25 -6.93 -23.78 8.55
CA LYS A 25 -7.64 -23.31 9.74
C LYS A 25 -7.97 -21.82 9.62
N GLN A 26 -7.00 -20.98 9.26
CA GLN A 26 -7.24 -19.55 9.06
C GLN A 26 -8.22 -19.30 7.91
N ARG A 27 -8.07 -20.00 6.78
CA ARG A 27 -9.01 -19.92 5.65
C ARG A 27 -10.43 -20.27 6.08
N LYS A 28 -10.63 -21.33 6.87
CA LYS A 28 -11.95 -21.70 7.41
C LYS A 28 -12.50 -20.62 8.34
N ARG A 29 -11.68 -20.09 9.26
CA ARG A 29 -12.08 -19.02 10.18
C ARG A 29 -12.52 -17.76 9.42
N LEU A 30 -11.75 -17.33 8.43
CA LEU A 30 -12.08 -16.19 7.59
C LEU A 30 -13.40 -16.42 6.84
N LEU A 31 -13.61 -17.63 6.31
CA LEU A 31 -14.86 -17.98 5.63
C LEU A 31 -16.08 -17.95 6.58
N GLU A 32 -15.96 -18.50 7.79
CA GLU A 32 -17.05 -18.47 8.78
C GLU A 32 -17.34 -17.03 9.23
N ASN A 33 -16.30 -16.25 9.52
CA ASN A 33 -16.45 -14.83 9.83
C ASN A 33 -17.14 -14.09 8.69
N PHE A 34 -16.77 -14.35 7.44
CA PHE A 34 -17.42 -13.78 6.26
C PHE A 34 -18.91 -14.15 6.20
N LYS A 35 -19.28 -15.43 6.37
CA LYS A 35 -20.68 -15.87 6.36
C LYS A 35 -21.55 -15.16 7.42
N SER A 36 -20.97 -14.87 8.58
CA SER A 36 -21.63 -14.14 9.67
C SER A 36 -21.63 -12.61 9.49
N SER A 37 -20.86 -12.10 8.54
CA SER A 37 -20.65 -10.66 8.36
C SER A 37 -21.78 -9.98 7.60
N GLN A 38 -21.91 -8.67 7.81
CA GLN A 38 -22.83 -7.82 7.05
C GLN A 38 -22.53 -7.83 5.55
N THR A 39 -21.26 -7.96 5.17
CA THR A 39 -20.83 -8.04 3.76
C THR A 39 -21.48 -9.23 3.05
N HIS A 40 -21.56 -10.39 3.71
CA HIS A 40 -22.24 -11.56 3.15
C HIS A 40 -23.75 -11.33 3.00
N SER A 41 -24.40 -10.69 3.98
CA SER A 41 -25.82 -10.31 3.88
C SER A 41 -26.07 -9.35 2.70
N ASN A 42 -25.20 -8.36 2.53
CA ASN A 42 -25.27 -7.40 1.44
C ASN A 42 -25.04 -8.09 0.07
N LEU A 43 -24.10 -9.02 0.01
CA LEU A 43 -23.83 -9.84 -1.17
C LEU A 43 -25.07 -10.67 -1.55
N GLN A 44 -25.69 -11.35 -0.59
CA GLN A 44 -26.91 -12.12 -0.82
C GLN A 44 -28.06 -11.25 -1.31
N LEU A 45 -28.27 -10.07 -0.71
CA LEU A 45 -29.31 -9.14 -1.13
C LEU A 45 -29.09 -8.69 -2.57
N LYS A 46 -27.86 -8.31 -2.91
CA LYS A 46 -27.50 -7.86 -4.26
C LYS A 46 -27.67 -8.99 -5.30
N LEU A 47 -27.30 -10.22 -4.95
CA LEU A 47 -27.54 -11.40 -5.80
C LEU A 47 -29.03 -11.61 -6.06
N LYS A 48 -29.87 -11.54 -5.02
CA LYS A 48 -31.33 -11.68 -5.17
C LYS A 48 -31.90 -10.63 -6.11
N LEU A 49 -31.57 -9.35 -5.89
CA LEU A 49 -32.05 -8.25 -6.73
C LEU A 49 -31.63 -8.40 -8.19
N MET A 50 -30.39 -8.84 -8.43
CA MET A 50 -29.89 -9.08 -9.78
C MET A 50 -30.63 -10.24 -10.46
N ILE A 51 -30.86 -11.35 -9.75
CA ILE A 51 -31.62 -12.49 -10.27
C ILE A 51 -33.07 -12.10 -10.54
N GLU A 52 -33.73 -11.40 -9.62
CA GLU A 52 -35.10 -10.92 -9.80
C GLU A 52 -35.23 -9.98 -11.02
N SER A 53 -34.28 -9.06 -11.19
CA SER A 53 -34.22 -8.19 -12.37
C SER A 53 -34.12 -9.01 -13.66
N LYS A 54 -33.29 -10.05 -13.67
CA LYS A 54 -33.12 -10.94 -14.83
C LYS A 54 -34.35 -11.80 -15.11
N LEU A 55 -34.99 -12.33 -14.07
CA LEU A 55 -36.24 -13.08 -14.21
C LEU A 55 -37.39 -12.22 -14.74
N LYS A 56 -37.45 -10.94 -14.34
CA LYS A 56 -38.39 -9.97 -14.91
C LYS A 56 -38.10 -9.69 -16.39
N SER A 57 -36.82 -9.63 -16.78
CA SER A 57 -36.43 -9.40 -18.18
C SER A 57 -36.62 -10.62 -19.09
N ASP A 58 -36.37 -11.83 -18.59
CA ASP A 58 -36.54 -13.09 -19.33
C ASP A 58 -37.12 -14.18 -18.41
N PRO A 59 -38.47 -14.28 -18.35
CA PRO A 59 -39.15 -15.31 -17.54
C PRO A 59 -38.88 -16.73 -18.03
N THR A 60 -38.45 -16.91 -19.28
CA THR A 60 -38.21 -18.23 -19.88
C THR A 60 -37.01 -18.94 -19.25
N ILE A 61 -36.16 -18.21 -18.51
CA ILE A 61 -35.05 -18.78 -17.73
C ILE A 61 -35.56 -19.81 -16.70
N LEU A 62 -36.75 -19.62 -16.13
CA LEU A 62 -37.34 -20.56 -15.18
C LEU A 62 -37.79 -21.87 -15.83
N LEU A 63 -38.04 -21.85 -17.14
CA LEU A 63 -38.41 -23.02 -17.93
C LEU A 63 -37.18 -23.85 -18.34
N LYS A 64 -35.97 -23.32 -18.15
CA LYS A 64 -34.72 -24.02 -18.44
C LYS A 64 -34.34 -24.96 -17.30
N ASN A 65 -33.60 -26.02 -17.63
CA ASN A 65 -33.04 -26.92 -16.63
C ASN A 65 -32.20 -26.17 -15.59
N LYS A 66 -32.30 -26.58 -14.32
CA LYS A 66 -31.63 -25.95 -13.16
C LYS A 66 -30.14 -25.64 -13.41
N GLY A 67 -29.41 -26.56 -14.05
CA GLY A 67 -28.00 -26.37 -14.40
C GLY A 67 -27.74 -25.30 -15.48
N LYS A 68 -28.57 -25.24 -16.52
CA LYS A 68 -28.47 -24.20 -17.57
C LYS A 68 -28.79 -22.81 -17.01
N MET A 69 -29.79 -22.73 -16.12
CA MET A 69 -30.12 -21.50 -15.42
C MET A 69 -28.96 -21.02 -14.53
N ALA A 70 -28.39 -21.91 -13.70
CA ALA A 70 -27.26 -21.57 -12.85
C ALA A 70 -26.06 -21.06 -13.67
N ALA A 71 -25.75 -21.71 -14.80
CA ALA A 71 -24.68 -21.29 -15.70
C ALA A 71 -24.93 -19.90 -16.32
N LEU A 72 -26.16 -19.59 -16.73
CA LEU A 72 -26.51 -18.26 -17.26
C LEU A 72 -26.34 -17.17 -16.20
N ILE A 73 -26.85 -17.42 -14.98
CA ILE A 73 -26.72 -16.48 -13.86
C ILE A 73 -25.25 -16.30 -13.49
N GLN A 74 -24.46 -17.37 -13.43
CA GLN A 74 -23.02 -17.32 -13.14
C GLN A 74 -22.25 -16.57 -14.22
N GLY A 75 -22.55 -16.82 -15.49
CA GLY A 75 -21.95 -16.10 -16.62
C GLY A 75 -22.21 -14.61 -16.52
N GLU A 76 -23.42 -14.22 -16.13
CA GLU A 76 -23.77 -12.81 -15.94
C GLU A 76 -23.03 -12.16 -14.76
N ILE A 77 -22.92 -12.87 -13.62
CA ILE A 77 -22.15 -12.39 -12.46
C ILE A 77 -20.70 -12.07 -12.84
N ILE A 78 -20.10 -12.89 -13.70
CA ILE A 78 -18.70 -12.76 -14.13
C ILE A 78 -18.56 -11.72 -15.27
N SER A 79 -19.57 -11.61 -16.14
CA SER A 79 -19.56 -10.77 -17.35
C SER A 79 -19.99 -9.32 -17.12
N ASN A 80 -20.57 -9.01 -15.95
CA ASN A 80 -21.20 -7.71 -15.68
C ASN A 80 -20.19 -6.54 -15.65
N LYS A 81 -19.83 -6.00 -16.82
CA LYS A 81 -18.96 -4.83 -16.98
C LYS A 81 -19.63 -3.49 -16.58
N VAL A 82 -20.92 -3.48 -16.26
CA VAL A 82 -21.70 -2.26 -16.06
C VAL A 82 -22.10 -2.10 -14.59
N GLY A 83 -21.32 -1.28 -13.87
CA GLY A 83 -21.86 -0.38 -12.85
C GLY A 83 -21.79 -0.79 -11.38
N SER A 84 -21.55 -2.07 -11.04
CA SER A 84 -21.04 -2.45 -9.71
C SER A 84 -20.79 -3.95 -9.67
N ASN A 85 -19.54 -4.39 -9.88
CA ASN A 85 -19.22 -5.81 -9.78
C ASN A 85 -19.60 -6.29 -8.38
N ILE A 86 -20.45 -7.31 -8.32
CA ILE A 86 -20.81 -7.94 -7.05
C ILE A 86 -19.58 -8.50 -6.33
N LEU A 87 -18.55 -8.83 -7.12
CA LEU A 87 -17.23 -9.27 -6.67
C LEU A 87 -16.45 -8.14 -5.96
N GLU A 88 -16.60 -6.88 -6.35
CA GLU A 88 -15.89 -5.76 -5.69
C GLU A 88 -16.24 -5.62 -4.21
N ILE A 89 -17.47 -5.97 -3.81
CA ILE A 89 -17.88 -5.94 -2.40
C ILE A 89 -17.07 -6.97 -1.61
N VAL A 90 -16.81 -8.14 -2.21
CA VAL A 90 -16.01 -9.21 -1.60
C VAL A 90 -14.53 -8.85 -1.63
N ASP A 91 -14.04 -8.28 -2.73
CA ASP A 91 -12.64 -7.86 -2.87
C ASP A 91 -12.27 -6.79 -1.85
N LYS A 92 -13.16 -5.81 -1.60
CA LYS A 92 -12.97 -4.82 -0.54
C LYS A 92 -12.92 -5.45 0.85
N ASP A 93 -13.82 -6.39 1.14
CA ASP A 93 -13.83 -7.08 2.43
C ASP A 93 -12.57 -7.92 2.66
N ILE A 94 -12.07 -8.59 1.60
CA ILE A 94 -10.79 -9.30 1.61
C ILE A 94 -9.65 -8.31 1.86
N GLN A 95 -9.65 -7.18 1.16
CA GLN A 95 -8.60 -6.19 1.31
C GLN A 95 -8.56 -5.64 2.74
N GLU A 96 -9.69 -5.19 3.27
CA GLU A 96 -9.77 -4.64 4.62
C GLU A 96 -9.41 -5.67 5.71
N LYS A 97 -9.93 -6.89 5.62
CA LYS A 97 -9.77 -7.89 6.69
C LYS A 97 -8.49 -8.72 6.61
N ILE A 98 -7.86 -8.81 5.44
CA ILE A 98 -6.70 -9.68 5.20
C ILE A 98 -5.48 -8.88 4.79
N ILE A 99 -5.60 -8.02 3.76
CA ILE A 99 -4.45 -7.33 3.18
C ILE A 99 -4.03 -6.14 4.04
N ASP A 100 -5.00 -5.36 4.51
CA ASP A 100 -4.76 -4.11 5.24
C ASP A 100 -4.94 -4.28 6.75
N SER A 101 -5.44 -5.43 7.22
CA SER A 101 -5.70 -5.69 8.64
C SER A 101 -4.40 -5.92 9.42
N PRO A 102 -4.00 -4.99 10.32
CA PRO A 102 -2.80 -5.16 11.13
C PRO A 102 -2.91 -6.35 12.08
N GLU A 103 -4.10 -6.60 12.65
CA GLU A 103 -4.36 -7.72 13.55
C GLU A 103 -4.14 -9.07 12.86
N PHE A 104 -4.57 -9.18 11.60
CA PHE A 104 -4.35 -10.40 10.81
C PHE A 104 -2.86 -10.63 10.59
N HIS A 105 -2.11 -9.59 10.20
CA HIS A 105 -0.66 -9.69 10.01
C HIS A 105 0.09 -10.02 11.30
N GLU A 106 -0.33 -9.47 12.44
CA GLU A 106 0.26 -9.78 13.74
C GLU A 106 0.04 -11.25 14.11
N SER A 107 -1.19 -11.74 13.98
CA SER A 107 -1.48 -13.15 14.24
C SER A 107 -0.67 -14.09 13.34
N LEU A 108 -0.56 -13.78 12.05
CA LEU A 108 0.21 -14.55 11.09
C LEU A 108 1.72 -14.49 11.37
N LYS A 109 2.24 -13.34 11.81
CA LYS A 109 3.64 -13.21 12.25
C LYS A 109 3.95 -14.08 13.46
N VAL A 110 3.06 -14.11 14.46
CA VAL A 110 3.22 -14.97 15.64
C VAL A 110 3.26 -16.44 15.23
N GLU A 111 2.30 -16.88 14.41
CA GLU A 111 2.26 -18.26 13.92
C GLU A 111 3.52 -18.64 13.10
N LEU A 112 4.01 -17.74 12.26
CA LEU A 112 5.24 -17.97 11.49
C LEU A 112 6.50 -17.97 12.37
N LYS A 113 6.57 -17.12 13.40
CA LYS A 113 7.65 -17.16 14.39
C LYS A 113 7.66 -18.50 15.13
N ASP A 114 6.50 -19.01 15.52
CA ASP A 114 6.37 -20.33 16.17
C ASP A 114 6.81 -21.48 15.25
N ILE A 115 6.43 -21.43 13.97
CA ILE A 115 6.87 -22.42 12.99
C ILE A 115 8.39 -22.35 12.80
N ARG A 116 8.93 -21.14 12.70
CA ARG A 116 10.38 -20.93 12.59
C ARG A 116 11.11 -21.50 13.81
N ARG A 117 10.61 -21.23 15.01
CA ARG A 117 11.15 -21.76 16.26
C ARG A 117 11.15 -23.29 16.27
N LYS A 118 10.01 -23.92 15.97
CA LYS A 118 9.89 -25.38 15.89
C LYS A 118 10.82 -25.99 14.85
N ALA A 119 11.01 -25.31 13.72
CA ALA A 119 11.93 -25.74 12.68
C ALA A 119 13.42 -25.62 13.08
N LEU A 120 13.77 -24.68 13.96
CA LEU A 120 15.13 -24.53 14.52
C LEU A 120 15.38 -25.44 15.73
N GLY A 121 14.35 -26.10 16.26
CA GLY A 121 14.47 -26.94 17.47
C GLY A 121 14.72 -26.14 18.75
N ILE A 122 14.43 -24.83 18.77
CA ILE A 122 14.60 -23.97 19.94
C ILE A 122 13.51 -24.30 20.97
N THR A 123 13.93 -24.67 22.19
CA THR A 123 13.04 -25.11 23.28
C THR A 123 12.18 -23.97 23.84
N ASP A 124 11.05 -24.35 24.48
CA ASP A 124 10.28 -23.62 25.52
C ASP A 124 10.93 -22.30 26.03
N GLU A 125 12.10 -22.47 26.61
CA GLU A 125 12.74 -21.52 27.51
C GLU A 125 13.66 -20.54 26.78
N GLU A 126 14.35 -20.98 25.72
CA GLU A 126 15.28 -20.15 24.96
C GLU A 126 14.56 -19.09 24.12
N TYR A 127 13.39 -19.44 23.57
CA TYR A 127 12.57 -18.50 22.83
C TYR A 127 11.90 -17.46 23.74
N ALA A 128 11.46 -17.87 24.94
CA ALA A 128 10.92 -16.94 25.93
C ALA A 128 11.95 -15.89 26.34
N LYS A 129 13.21 -16.32 26.55
CA LYS A 129 14.35 -15.42 26.80
C LYS A 129 14.61 -14.46 25.64
N GLN A 130 14.61 -14.96 24.40
CA GLN A 130 14.78 -14.10 23.21
C GLN A 130 13.62 -13.11 23.03
N LEU A 131 12.39 -13.52 23.34
CA LEU A 131 11.22 -12.66 23.25
C LEU A 131 11.29 -11.54 24.30
N GLU A 132 11.72 -11.86 25.53
CA GLU A 132 11.96 -10.87 26.59
C GLU A 132 13.07 -9.88 26.22
N GLU A 133 14.18 -10.34 25.66
CA GLU A 133 15.26 -9.45 25.19
C GLU A 133 14.80 -8.57 24.02
N GLU A 134 14.04 -9.11 23.06
CA GLU A 134 13.50 -8.34 21.93
C GLU A 134 12.48 -7.28 22.41
N GLU A 135 11.62 -7.63 23.38
CA GLU A 135 10.69 -6.67 23.99
C GLU A 135 11.41 -5.59 24.78
N LYS A 136 12.43 -5.96 25.55
CA LYS A 136 13.20 -5.01 26.36
C LYS A 136 13.95 -4.02 25.47
N ALA A 137 14.55 -4.50 24.38
CA ALA A 137 15.20 -3.67 23.37
C ALA A 137 14.21 -2.71 22.68
N LYS A 138 13.00 -3.17 22.32
CA LYS A 138 11.97 -2.30 21.74
C LYS A 138 11.45 -1.24 22.72
N ARG A 139 11.27 -1.60 23.99
CA ARG A 139 10.89 -0.62 25.03
C ARG A 139 11.97 0.44 25.21
N GLU A 140 13.24 0.05 25.24
CA GLU A 140 14.35 1.00 25.36
C GLU A 140 14.48 1.90 24.11
N GLU A 141 14.26 1.36 22.91
CA GLU A 141 14.31 2.14 21.67
C GLU A 141 13.14 3.14 21.57
N THR A 142 11.94 2.73 21.95
CA THR A 142 10.76 3.62 21.97
C THR A 142 10.92 4.71 23.02
N GLU A 143 11.46 4.39 24.18
CA GLU A 143 11.74 5.37 25.23
C GLU A 143 12.84 6.36 24.80
N ARG A 144 13.89 5.90 24.11
CA ARG A 144 14.90 6.79 23.51
C ARG A 144 14.29 7.75 22.49
N LYS A 145 13.44 7.26 21.58
CA LYS A 145 12.77 8.11 20.59
C LYS A 145 11.86 9.14 21.25
N GLN A 146 11.09 8.76 22.26
CA GLN A 146 10.24 9.68 23.01
C GLN A 146 11.06 10.76 23.75
N ARG A 147 12.21 10.38 24.34
CA ARG A 147 13.12 11.36 24.97
C ARG A 147 13.70 12.33 23.96
N GLU A 148 14.12 11.84 22.80
CA GLU A 148 14.66 12.68 21.73
C GLU A 148 13.60 13.65 21.17
N GLU A 149 12.36 13.19 21.00
CA GLU A 149 11.23 14.04 20.59
C GLU A 149 10.89 15.08 21.66
N ALA A 150 10.85 14.70 22.94
CA ALA A 150 10.62 15.63 24.04
C ALA A 150 11.73 16.69 24.13
N GLU A 151 12.99 16.31 23.90
CA GLU A 151 14.13 17.24 23.87
C GLU A 151 14.08 18.20 22.66
N LYS A 152 13.68 17.70 21.49
CA LYS A 152 13.39 18.54 20.31
C LYS A 152 12.26 19.52 20.59
N GLU A 153 11.21 19.11 21.28
CA GLU A 153 10.09 19.99 21.62
C GLU A 153 10.49 21.06 22.66
N LEU A 154 11.28 20.69 23.66
CA LEU A 154 11.82 21.61 24.67
C LEU A 154 12.78 22.64 24.06
N SER A 155 13.69 22.19 23.19
CA SER A 155 14.62 23.09 22.47
C SER A 155 13.89 24.04 21.51
N TYR A 156 12.83 23.57 20.83
CA TYR A 156 11.96 24.41 20.02
C TYR A 156 11.25 25.50 20.86
N LYS A 157 10.69 25.13 22.01
CA LYS A 157 10.03 26.07 22.94
C LYS A 157 11.01 27.09 23.55
N ASN A 158 12.23 26.66 23.90
CA ASN A 158 13.27 27.55 24.42
C ASN A 158 13.75 28.55 23.35
N ASN A 159 13.98 28.11 22.12
CA ASN A 159 14.35 29.01 21.02
C ASN A 159 13.24 30.01 20.66
N PHE A 160 11.96 29.66 20.86
CA PHE A 160 10.84 30.58 20.68
C PHE A 160 10.80 31.68 21.76
N LYS A 161 11.06 31.34 23.02
CA LYS A 161 11.14 32.32 24.13
C LYS A 161 12.32 33.29 23.97
N VAL A 162 13.47 32.81 23.50
CA VAL A 162 14.65 33.66 23.26
C VAL A 162 14.39 34.66 22.12
N LYS A 163 13.67 34.28 21.06
CA LYS A 163 13.31 35.21 19.97
C LYS A 163 12.34 36.32 20.40
N GLN A 164 11.47 36.09 21.38
CA GLN A 164 10.58 37.13 21.90
C GLN A 164 11.30 38.17 22.78
N LEU A 165 12.46 37.84 23.34
CA LEU A 165 13.27 38.74 24.17
C LEU A 165 14.28 39.58 23.36
N ILE A 166 14.53 39.24 22.09
CA ILE A 166 15.55 39.90 21.23
C ILE A 166 14.94 40.93 20.26
N THR A 167 13.63 41.19 20.29
CA THR A 167 13.05 42.33 19.55
C THR A 167 12.99 43.58 20.43
N PRO A 168 13.97 44.51 20.38
CA PRO A 168 13.72 45.86 20.83
C PRO A 168 12.73 46.49 19.84
N SER A 169 11.54 46.83 20.32
CA SER A 169 10.63 47.74 19.62
C SER A 169 11.29 49.13 19.54
N ALA A 170 12.13 49.33 18.53
CA ALA A 170 12.71 50.63 18.24
C ALA A 170 11.62 51.55 17.63
N PRO A 171 11.38 52.75 18.18
CA PRO A 171 10.43 53.70 17.60
C PRO A 171 10.94 54.18 16.23
N ARG A 172 10.07 54.12 15.22
CA ARG A 172 10.40 54.56 13.85
C ARG A 172 10.75 56.05 13.85
N PRO A 173 11.87 56.47 13.21
CA PRO A 173 12.23 57.89 13.14
C PRO A 173 11.25 58.68 12.24
N PRO A 174 11.04 59.98 12.52
CA PRO A 174 10.10 60.81 11.78
C PRO A 174 10.57 61.02 10.32
N ARG A 175 9.63 60.91 9.37
CA ARG A 175 9.86 61.17 7.94
C ARG A 175 9.92 62.67 7.69
N PHE A 176 11.09 63.17 7.29
CA PHE A 176 11.25 64.52 6.75
C PHE A 176 10.92 64.53 5.25
N ASN A 177 9.97 65.37 4.83
CA ASN A 177 9.70 65.64 3.42
C ASN A 177 10.62 66.75 2.93
N LEU A 178 11.61 66.40 2.11
CA LEU A 178 12.46 67.36 1.40
C LEU A 178 12.01 67.45 -0.07
N PRO A 179 11.84 68.65 -0.64
CA PRO A 179 11.33 68.83 -2.00
C PRO A 179 12.35 68.39 -3.05
N VAL A 180 11.85 67.67 -4.06
CA VAL A 180 12.58 67.24 -5.26
C VAL A 180 12.93 68.46 -6.11
N ARG A 181 14.23 68.67 -6.38
CA ARG A 181 14.71 69.57 -7.44
C ARG A 181 15.15 68.76 -8.66
N GLU A 182 14.62 69.18 -9.81
CA GLU A 182 14.91 68.68 -11.15
C GLU A 182 16.35 68.95 -11.62
N ARG A 183 16.69 68.25 -12.71
CA ARG A 183 17.80 68.43 -13.68
C ARG A 183 19.12 67.77 -13.30
N ASP A 184 19.89 67.18 -14.20
CA ASP A 184 19.76 66.92 -15.64
C ASP A 184 20.92 65.98 -16.05
N THR A 185 20.72 65.24 -17.14
CA THR A 185 21.73 64.91 -18.18
C THR A 185 22.91 63.94 -17.92
N TYR A 186 22.91 62.90 -18.76
CA TYR A 186 23.99 62.41 -19.63
C TYR A 186 25.26 61.69 -19.09
N ARG A 187 25.63 60.68 -19.92
CA ARG A 187 26.90 59.91 -20.02
C ARG A 187 27.13 58.93 -18.85
N GLY A 188 27.36 57.64 -19.08
CA GLY A 188 27.94 56.97 -20.22
C GLY A 188 29.15 56.15 -19.74
N ARG A 189 29.24 54.91 -20.23
CA ARG A 189 30.43 54.03 -20.29
C ARG A 189 30.86 53.26 -19.03
N ALA A 190 30.60 51.95 -19.14
CA ALA A 190 31.58 50.85 -19.13
C ALA A 190 32.38 50.55 -17.86
N ALA A 191 32.27 49.32 -17.34
CA ALA A 191 33.12 48.17 -17.72
C ALA A 191 33.24 47.15 -16.56
N GLY A 192 33.30 45.86 -16.92
CA GLY A 192 33.85 44.77 -16.10
C GLY A 192 32.79 43.87 -15.46
N SER A 193 32.35 42.73 -16.00
CA SER A 193 33.00 41.52 -16.55
C SER A 193 32.79 40.31 -15.62
N ARG A 194 32.60 39.14 -16.28
CA ARG A 194 32.57 37.74 -15.81
C ARG A 194 31.17 37.17 -15.52
N GLN A 195 30.49 36.47 -16.44
CA GLN A 195 30.80 35.24 -17.20
C GLN A 195 30.49 33.98 -16.36
N THR A 196 29.33 33.37 -16.63
CA THR A 196 29.06 31.95 -16.37
C THR A 196 28.53 31.36 -17.66
N ASP A 197 29.28 30.39 -18.18
CA ASP A 197 29.08 29.79 -19.49
C ASP A 197 27.81 28.95 -19.58
N ARG A 198 27.21 29.07 -20.76
CA ARG A 198 25.99 28.46 -21.26
C ARG A 198 26.42 27.38 -22.24
N TYR A 199 26.11 26.11 -21.96
CA TYR A 199 26.22 25.03 -22.94
C TYR A 199 24.86 24.81 -23.60
N GLU A 200 24.74 25.24 -24.85
CA GLU A 200 23.73 24.80 -25.81
C GLU A 200 24.42 24.07 -26.96
N ARG A 201 23.93 22.87 -27.29
CA ARG A 201 23.86 22.20 -28.62
C ARG A 201 23.75 20.69 -28.37
N GLY A 202 22.87 19.92 -28.99
CA GLY A 202 22.02 20.16 -30.15
C GLY A 202 21.94 18.87 -30.98
N SER A 203 20.74 18.59 -31.49
CA SER A 203 20.41 17.86 -32.74
C SER A 203 20.72 16.36 -32.92
N GLY A 204 19.72 15.64 -33.47
CA GLY A 204 19.85 14.36 -34.19
C GLY A 204 18.69 13.39 -33.90
N GLN A 205 17.51 13.55 -34.51
CA GLN A 205 17.05 12.87 -35.74
C GLN A 205 17.02 11.32 -35.74
N SER A 206 15.79 10.80 -35.84
CA SER A 206 15.31 9.78 -36.81
C SER A 206 15.67 8.29 -36.63
N ARG A 207 14.62 7.45 -36.49
CA ARG A 207 14.26 6.24 -37.28
C ARG A 207 13.27 5.38 -36.47
N ALA A 208 12.03 5.19 -36.90
CA ALA A 208 11.58 4.20 -37.90
C ALA A 208 11.96 2.77 -37.52
N ASN A 209 10.96 1.98 -37.11
CA ASN A 209 10.94 0.51 -37.18
C ASN A 209 9.47 0.07 -37.28
N ASP A 210 8.95 0.11 -38.50
CA ASP A 210 8.02 -0.91 -38.99
C ASP A 210 8.86 -2.15 -39.33
N TYR A 211 8.47 -3.33 -38.86
CA TYR A 211 8.53 -4.56 -39.65
C TYR A 211 7.59 -5.63 -39.09
N ASP A 212 7.12 -6.37 -40.06
CA ASP A 212 5.90 -7.13 -40.15
C ASP A 212 6.11 -8.63 -39.84
N HIS A 213 4.99 -9.31 -39.58
CA HIS A 213 4.66 -10.71 -39.86
C HIS A 213 5.69 -11.84 -39.63
N THR A 214 5.34 -12.78 -38.73
CA THR A 214 5.10 -14.21 -39.10
C THR A 214 4.62 -15.02 -37.89
N ARG A 215 3.32 -15.32 -37.86
CA ARG A 215 2.72 -16.44 -37.12
C ARG A 215 2.54 -17.60 -38.10
N PRO A 216 2.93 -18.83 -37.73
CA PRO A 216 2.24 -20.00 -38.25
C PRO A 216 1.69 -20.88 -37.11
N SER A 217 0.75 -21.73 -37.51
CA SER A 217 0.27 -22.95 -36.84
C SER A 217 -1.16 -22.90 -36.30
N SER A 218 -2.10 -22.88 -37.25
CA SER A 218 -3.42 -23.50 -37.11
C SER A 218 -3.28 -24.96 -37.55
N GLY A 219 -3.14 -25.87 -36.59
CA GLY A 219 -3.32 -27.31 -36.79
C GLY A 219 -4.81 -27.65 -36.75
N HIS A 220 -5.40 -27.86 -37.93
CA HIS A 220 -6.70 -28.48 -38.13
C HIS A 220 -6.47 -30.00 -38.10
N MET A 221 -6.96 -30.69 -37.07
CA MET A 221 -7.00 -32.15 -37.04
C MET A 221 -8.46 -32.58 -37.09
N MET A 222 -8.76 -33.40 -38.10
CA MET A 222 -9.98 -34.18 -38.25
C MET A 222 -10.25 -35.00 -36.98
N TYR A 223 -11.51 -35.05 -36.54
CA TYR A 223 -12.37 -36.24 -36.49
C TYR A 223 -13.78 -35.81 -36.07
#